data_AF-A0A8J6R0Z1-F1
#
_entry.id   AF-A0A8J6R0Z1-F1
#
_cell.length_a   1.000
_cell.length_b   1.000
_cell.length_c   1.000
_cell.angle_alpha   90.00
_cell.angle_beta   90.00
_cell.angle_gamma   90.00
#
_symmetry.space_group_name_H-M   'P 1'
#
loop_
_entity.id
_entity.type
_entity.pdbx_description
1 polymer ?
#
loop_
_entity_poly.entity_id
_entity_poly.type
_entity_poly.pdbx_seq_one_letter_code
_entity_poly.pdbx_strand_id
1 'polypeptide(L)'
;MLDLTKLAQQMQGISQHLADEATASRQRLELAQKLLTQAQSRQAELVLQRQTWSDRLGFAAAEPVEPLTTRVNLGVAPAIHTAIATDGSQIAPSHHEIAYCYLINVGRVVLHYGQSLHPLLDSLPEVFYRPEDLYVSRQWGIRTEEWMGHRRTVSEATVLADLACQVKHEVGSKQDERQAAEQVPLLAMVDGSLIYWFLEALPNEARDRLLPEILQAWEQLRLAKIPLIGYLSASRSGEALNFLRLQTCPHPAPDCATYCPGQSDRAPCHVFDPLRDIALWSAFLEPGQRSPLWRSSARILDLYGPHNIYFCYVHVGTEIARVEFPAWVAEDTTLLEMALSLTLAQVQKGYGYPVVLAEAHNQAVVRGGDRSRFFALLEQQMIRAGLRNIGTSYKEARKRGSIA
;
A
#
# COMPACT_ATOMS: atom_id res chain seq x y z
N MET A 1 -24.92 -2.68 23.14
CA MET A 1 -24.48 -1.40 23.73
C MET A 1 -23.26 -1.70 24.59
N LEU A 2 -22.16 -0.97 24.43
CA LEU A 2 -20.93 -1.16 25.20
C LEU A 2 -21.11 -0.61 26.63
N ASP A 3 -20.73 -1.37 27.65
CA ASP A 3 -20.83 -0.98 29.06
C ASP A 3 -19.54 -0.27 29.50
N LEU A 4 -19.55 1.06 29.47
CA LEU A 4 -18.38 1.90 29.75
C LEU A 4 -17.94 1.84 31.21
N THR A 5 -18.83 1.48 32.13
CA THR A 5 -18.51 1.38 33.56
C THR A 5 -17.64 0.15 33.83
N LYS A 6 -17.97 -0.98 33.19
CA LYS A 6 -17.12 -2.19 33.24
C LYS A 6 -15.78 -1.97 32.54
N LEU A 7 -15.77 -1.22 31.43
CA LEU A 7 -14.54 -0.84 30.73
C LEU A 7 -13.62 -0.02 31.64
N ALA A 8 -14.14 1.01 32.30
CA ALA A 8 -13.35 1.88 33.17
C ALA A 8 -12.66 1.12 34.33
N GLN A 9 -13.31 0.10 34.88
CA GLN A 9 -12.71 -0.77 35.90
C GLN A 9 -11.53 -1.59 35.35
N GLN A 10 -11.61 -2.05 34.10
CA GLN A 10 -10.53 -2.78 33.44
C GLN A 10 -9.35 -1.87 33.03
N MET A 11 -9.55 -0.55 33.01
CA MET A 11 -8.53 0.43 32.64
C MET A 11 -7.68 0.91 33.84
N GLN A 12 -7.92 0.40 35.04
CA GLN A 12 -7.08 0.69 36.21
C GLN A 12 -5.65 0.17 35.98
N GLY A 13 -4.66 1.06 36.10
CA GLY A 13 -3.24 0.73 35.85
C GLY A 13 -2.75 0.98 34.42
N ILE A 14 -3.65 1.26 33.45
CA ILE A 14 -3.24 1.61 32.08
C ILE A 14 -2.32 2.84 32.07
N SER A 15 -2.61 3.87 32.88
CA SER A 15 -1.80 5.08 32.92
C SER A 15 -0.34 4.83 33.33
N GLN A 16 -0.11 3.93 34.30
CA GLN A 16 1.25 3.58 34.73
C GLN A 16 1.96 2.78 33.64
N HIS A 17 1.28 1.77 33.07
CA HIS A 17 1.83 0.98 31.97
C HIS A 17 2.21 1.85 30.76
N LEU A 18 1.35 2.80 30.38
CA LEU A 18 1.63 3.75 29.29
C LEU A 18 2.80 4.69 29.61
N ALA A 19 2.96 5.10 30.88
CA ALA A 19 4.09 5.94 31.29
C ALA A 19 5.43 5.17 31.21
N ASP A 20 5.43 3.91 31.65
CA ASP A 20 6.60 3.03 31.57
C ASP A 20 6.94 2.73 30.09
N GLU A 21 5.93 2.45 29.27
CA GLU A 21 6.09 2.22 27.83
C GLU A 21 6.62 3.47 27.11
N ALA A 22 6.11 4.66 27.45
CA ALA A 22 6.60 5.93 26.89
C ALA A 22 8.07 6.19 27.25
N THR A 23 8.47 5.85 28.48
CA THR A 23 9.88 5.97 28.93
C THR A 23 10.77 5.00 28.16
N ALA A 24 10.37 3.74 28.04
CA ALA A 24 11.10 2.73 27.27
C ALA A 24 11.19 3.11 25.78
N SER A 25 10.11 3.64 25.20
CA SER A 25 10.09 4.11 23.81
C SER A 25 11.08 5.25 23.58
N ARG A 26 11.15 6.22 24.51
CA ARG A 26 12.14 7.31 24.45
C ARG A 26 13.57 6.80 24.48
N GLN A 27 13.89 5.87 25.38
CA GLN A 27 15.23 5.28 25.47
C GLN A 27 15.63 4.54 24.18
N ARG A 28 14.69 3.79 23.58
CA ARG A 28 14.93 3.12 22.28
C ARG A 28 15.15 4.14 21.16
N LEU A 29 14.38 5.23 21.15
CA LEU A 29 14.55 6.29 20.16
C LEU A 29 15.92 6.98 20.30
N GLU A 30 16.35 7.31 21.51
CA GLU A 30 17.69 7.86 21.77
C GLU A 30 18.80 6.91 21.30
N LEU A 31 18.66 5.61 21.58
CA LEU A 31 19.58 4.58 21.08
C LEU A 31 19.61 4.53 19.55
N ALA A 32 18.44 4.57 18.90
CA ALA A 32 18.32 4.55 17.44
C ALA A 32 18.95 5.81 16.80
N GLN A 33 18.74 6.99 17.37
CA GLN A 33 19.38 8.23 16.92
C GLN A 33 20.90 8.15 17.03
N LYS A 34 21.42 7.63 18.14
CA LYS A 34 22.85 7.41 18.35
C LYS A 34 23.43 6.46 17.30
N LEU A 35 22.78 5.31 17.08
CA LEU A 35 23.23 4.31 16.12
C LEU A 35 23.12 4.78 14.67
N LEU A 36 22.11 5.57 14.33
CA LEU A 36 22.01 6.22 13.02
C LEU A 36 23.18 7.19 12.80
N THR A 37 23.52 8.00 13.81
CA THR A 37 24.64 8.95 13.73
C THR A 37 25.98 8.22 13.55
N GLN A 38 26.20 7.12 14.26
CA GLN A 38 27.38 6.27 14.09
C GLN A 38 27.43 5.64 12.69
N ALA A 39 26.29 5.16 12.19
CA ALA A 39 26.17 4.54 10.87
C ALA A 39 26.57 5.49 9.74
N GLN A 40 26.37 6.80 9.89
CA GLN A 40 26.73 7.79 8.86
C GLN A 40 28.21 7.71 8.46
N SER A 41 29.11 7.57 9.44
CA SER A 41 30.56 7.42 9.17
C SER A 41 30.97 6.04 8.65
N ARG A 42 30.10 5.03 8.79
CA ARG A 42 30.37 3.62 8.48
C ARG A 42 29.42 3.06 7.42
N GLN A 43 28.71 3.92 6.68
CA GLN A 43 27.63 3.48 5.79
C GLN A 43 28.12 2.47 4.75
N ALA A 44 29.26 2.74 4.10
CA ALA A 44 29.82 1.84 3.10
C ALA A 44 30.16 0.45 3.67
N GLU A 45 30.72 0.40 4.88
CA GLU A 45 31.02 -0.86 5.58
C GLU A 45 29.73 -1.64 5.88
N LEU A 46 28.70 -0.96 6.39
CA LEU A 46 27.42 -1.59 6.74
C LEU A 46 26.63 -2.04 5.51
N VAL A 47 26.68 -1.28 4.41
CA VAL A 47 26.10 -1.68 3.12
C VAL A 47 26.81 -2.93 2.60
N LEU A 48 28.14 -2.97 2.60
CA LEU A 48 28.90 -4.15 2.20
C LEU A 48 28.58 -5.36 3.09
N GLN A 49 28.48 -5.15 4.40
CA GLN A 49 28.11 -6.20 5.35
C GLN A 49 26.70 -6.72 5.07
N ARG A 50 25.73 -5.83 4.82
CA ARG A 50 24.36 -6.20 4.44
C ARG A 50 24.36 -7.03 3.16
N GLN A 51 25.05 -6.59 2.12
CA GLN A 51 25.12 -7.28 0.82
C GLN A 51 25.80 -8.65 0.92
N THR A 52 26.86 -8.76 1.74
CA THR A 52 27.60 -10.01 1.95
C THR A 52 26.74 -11.07 2.65
N TRP A 53 25.84 -10.67 3.54
CA TRP A 53 25.05 -11.57 4.38
C TRP A 53 23.56 -11.59 4.05
N SER A 54 23.15 -10.99 2.92
CA SER A 54 21.73 -10.73 2.63
C SER A 54 20.85 -11.97 2.59
N ASP A 55 21.38 -13.10 2.13
CA ASP A 55 20.71 -14.40 2.06
C ASP A 55 20.65 -15.13 3.42
N ARG A 56 21.47 -14.69 4.38
CA ARG A 56 21.58 -15.28 5.72
C ARG A 56 20.97 -14.42 6.82
N LEU A 57 20.58 -13.18 6.52
CA LEU A 57 19.84 -12.31 7.45
C LEU A 57 18.46 -12.90 7.73
N GLY A 58 18.11 -12.93 9.02
CA GLY A 58 16.82 -13.44 9.48
C GLY A 58 15.70 -12.40 9.45
N PHE A 59 15.95 -11.21 8.89
CA PHE A 59 15.05 -10.06 8.87
C PHE A 59 15.33 -9.20 7.63
N ALA A 60 14.34 -8.44 7.17
CA ALA A 60 14.51 -7.51 6.06
C ALA A 60 15.21 -6.22 6.55
N ALA A 61 16.40 -5.95 6.04
CA ALA A 61 17.19 -4.76 6.34
C ALA A 61 17.36 -3.95 5.06
N ALA A 62 16.70 -2.81 4.94
CA ALA A 62 16.74 -2.00 3.72
C ALA A 62 18.14 -1.43 3.46
N GLU A 63 18.45 -1.15 2.20
CA GLU A 63 19.76 -0.63 1.78
C GLU A 63 19.63 0.86 1.50
N PRO A 64 20.37 1.71 2.22
CA PRO A 64 20.36 3.15 1.94
C PRO A 64 21.09 3.39 0.62
N VAL A 65 20.39 3.96 -0.37
CA VAL A 65 20.97 4.28 -1.69
C VAL A 65 21.44 5.74 -1.77
N GLU A 66 21.09 6.54 -0.78
CA GLU A 66 21.62 7.89 -0.55
C GLU A 66 22.38 7.93 0.79
N PRO A 67 23.21 8.95 1.05
CA PRO A 67 23.82 9.14 2.37
C PRO A 67 22.77 9.12 3.49
N LEU A 68 23.03 8.45 4.60
CA LEU A 68 22.14 8.42 5.77
C LEU A 68 21.90 9.83 6.35
N THR A 69 22.76 10.78 6.01
CA THR A 69 22.65 12.21 6.33
C THR A 69 21.67 12.98 5.44
N THR A 70 21.04 12.35 4.45
CA THR A 70 20.19 13.03 3.46
C THR A 70 18.87 13.45 4.08
N ARG A 71 18.55 14.74 3.93
CA ARG A 71 17.24 15.34 4.20
C ARG A 71 17.00 16.36 3.11
N VAL A 72 15.97 16.13 2.29
CA VAL A 72 15.71 16.94 1.09
C VAL A 72 14.35 17.58 1.24
N ASN A 73 14.30 18.91 1.09
CA ASN A 73 13.04 19.64 0.98
C ASN A 73 12.38 19.27 -0.35
N LEU A 74 11.13 18.82 -0.30
CA LEU A 74 10.35 18.54 -1.50
C LEU A 74 10.00 19.84 -2.21
N GLY A 75 10.08 19.81 -3.53
CA GLY A 75 9.69 20.94 -4.38
C GLY A 75 8.19 21.21 -4.32
N VAL A 76 7.80 22.41 -4.77
CA VAL A 76 6.39 22.76 -4.95
C VAL A 76 5.86 22.04 -6.17
N ALA A 77 4.70 21.39 -6.03
CA ALA A 77 3.99 20.77 -7.15
C ALA A 77 3.71 21.79 -8.27
N PRO A 78 3.88 21.42 -9.55
CA PRO A 78 3.47 22.24 -10.68
C PRO A 78 2.01 22.70 -10.54
N ALA A 79 1.70 23.93 -10.93
CA ALA A 79 0.32 24.44 -10.83
C ALA A 79 -0.68 23.66 -11.70
N ILE A 80 -0.18 23.10 -12.80
CA ILE A 80 -0.91 22.26 -13.75
C ILE A 80 -0.41 20.82 -13.59
N HIS A 81 -1.26 19.92 -13.10
CA HIS A 81 -0.95 18.48 -12.95
C HIS A 81 -2.22 17.66 -12.80
N THR A 82 -2.09 16.34 -12.86
CA THR A 82 -3.18 15.38 -12.66
C THR A 82 -2.76 14.31 -11.65
N ALA A 83 -3.65 13.96 -10.72
CA ALA A 83 -3.48 12.82 -9.81
C ALA A 83 -4.56 11.77 -10.08
N ILE A 84 -4.18 10.49 -10.06
CA ILE A 84 -5.03 9.35 -10.41
C ILE A 84 -4.88 8.28 -9.34
N ALA A 85 -6.00 7.71 -8.91
CA ALA A 85 -5.99 6.61 -7.95
C ALA A 85 -7.15 5.65 -8.19
N THR A 86 -6.98 4.45 -7.66
CA THR A 86 -8.03 3.43 -7.56
C THR A 86 -8.05 2.84 -6.15
N ASP A 87 -9.23 2.38 -5.73
CA ASP A 87 -9.40 1.54 -4.54
C ASP A 87 -10.48 0.50 -4.84
N GLY A 88 -10.56 -0.57 -4.04
CA GLY A 88 -11.46 -1.68 -4.26
C GLY A 88 -12.31 -2.01 -3.04
N SER A 89 -13.56 -2.38 -3.29
CA SER A 89 -14.39 -3.10 -2.33
C SER A 89 -15.07 -4.30 -2.97
N GLN A 90 -15.80 -5.09 -2.18
CA GLN A 90 -16.32 -6.36 -2.63
C GLN A 90 -17.57 -6.81 -1.87
N ILE A 91 -18.38 -7.65 -2.52
CA ILE A 91 -19.44 -8.43 -1.88
C ILE A 91 -19.02 -9.90 -1.89
N ALA A 92 -18.74 -10.46 -0.71
CA ALA A 92 -18.34 -11.85 -0.56
C ALA A 92 -19.47 -12.83 -0.97
N PRO A 93 -19.13 -14.02 -1.50
CA PRO A 93 -20.11 -15.01 -1.89
C PRO A 93 -20.78 -15.63 -0.65
N SER A 94 -22.09 -15.91 -0.75
CA SER A 94 -22.87 -16.47 0.36
C SER A 94 -23.79 -17.58 -0.11
N HIS A 95 -23.77 -18.71 0.61
CA HIS A 95 -24.72 -19.83 0.39
C HIS A 95 -26.13 -19.53 0.91
N HIS A 96 -26.32 -18.42 1.63
CA HIS A 96 -27.63 -18.01 2.12
C HIS A 96 -28.36 -17.03 1.19
N GLU A 97 -27.67 -16.61 0.12
CA GLU A 97 -28.20 -15.74 -0.92
C GLU A 97 -28.73 -16.56 -2.10
N ILE A 98 -29.45 -15.89 -3.00
CA ILE A 98 -30.14 -16.50 -4.15
C ILE A 98 -29.20 -17.13 -5.18
N ALA A 99 -27.93 -16.74 -5.19
CA ALA A 99 -26.90 -17.30 -6.04
C ALA A 99 -25.53 -17.18 -5.38
N TYR A 100 -24.69 -18.18 -5.60
CA TYR A 100 -23.31 -18.18 -5.11
C TYR A 100 -22.41 -17.47 -6.13
N CYS A 101 -22.25 -16.16 -5.94
CA CYS A 101 -21.42 -15.28 -6.77
C CYS A 101 -20.79 -14.20 -5.88
N TYR A 102 -19.77 -13.51 -6.37
CA TYR A 102 -19.20 -12.35 -5.70
C TYR A 102 -19.11 -11.15 -6.64
N LEU A 103 -18.98 -9.97 -6.05
CA LEU A 103 -18.81 -8.71 -6.77
C LEU A 103 -17.47 -8.10 -6.35
N ILE A 104 -16.69 -7.62 -7.31
CA ILE A 104 -15.60 -6.67 -7.06
C ILE A 104 -16.03 -5.32 -7.61
N ASN A 105 -15.87 -4.26 -6.83
CA ASN A 105 -16.12 -2.89 -7.26
C ASN A 105 -14.84 -2.08 -7.13
N VAL A 106 -14.32 -1.57 -8.25
CA VAL A 106 -13.13 -0.71 -8.27
C VAL A 106 -13.56 0.75 -8.42
N GLY A 107 -13.36 1.56 -7.38
CA GLY A 107 -13.47 3.00 -7.48
C GLY A 107 -12.26 3.55 -8.23
N ARG A 108 -12.49 4.49 -9.15
CA ARG A 108 -11.44 5.10 -9.97
C ARG A 108 -11.62 6.60 -10.04
N VAL A 109 -10.55 7.34 -9.78
CA VAL A 109 -10.58 8.80 -9.63
C VAL A 109 -9.48 9.46 -10.43
N VAL A 110 -9.83 10.56 -11.11
CA VAL A 110 -8.90 11.48 -11.77
C VAL A 110 -9.18 12.89 -11.29
N LEU A 111 -8.18 13.53 -10.67
CA LEU A 111 -8.25 14.92 -10.24
C LEU A 111 -7.30 15.76 -11.09
N HIS A 112 -7.86 16.72 -11.84
CA HIS A 112 -7.11 17.66 -12.65
C HIS A 112 -6.95 19.00 -11.94
N TYR A 113 -5.72 19.51 -11.89
CA TYR A 113 -5.39 20.80 -11.30
C TYR A 113 -4.91 21.77 -12.37
N GLY A 114 -5.41 23.00 -12.35
CA GLY A 114 -5.01 24.07 -13.27
C GLY A 114 -5.45 23.90 -14.75
N GLN A 115 -6.21 22.85 -15.07
CA GLN A 115 -6.55 22.48 -16.46
C GLN A 115 -7.98 22.84 -16.89
N SER A 116 -8.84 23.31 -15.98
CA SER A 116 -10.27 23.53 -16.24
C SER A 116 -11.01 22.29 -16.77
N LEU A 117 -10.56 21.09 -16.38
CA LEU A 117 -11.22 19.81 -16.68
C LEU A 117 -12.05 19.35 -15.48
N HIS A 118 -13.18 18.70 -15.76
CA HIS A 118 -13.96 18.05 -14.70
C HIS A 118 -13.23 16.83 -14.16
N PRO A 119 -13.31 16.56 -12.84
CA PRO A 119 -12.76 15.33 -12.29
C PRO A 119 -13.54 14.11 -12.80
N LEU A 120 -12.87 12.97 -12.89
CA LEU A 120 -13.54 11.68 -13.01
C LEU A 120 -13.71 11.10 -11.61
N LEU A 121 -14.95 10.85 -11.20
CA LEU A 121 -15.31 10.13 -9.98
C LEU A 121 -16.25 9.01 -10.39
N ASP A 122 -15.75 7.78 -10.46
CA ASP A 122 -16.46 6.66 -11.06
C ASP A 122 -16.14 5.34 -10.35
N SER A 123 -16.96 4.31 -10.60
CA SER A 123 -16.75 2.95 -10.09
C SER A 123 -17.06 1.90 -11.15
N LEU A 124 -16.23 0.86 -11.21
CA LEU A 124 -16.39 -0.28 -12.13
C LEU A 124 -16.75 -1.55 -11.34
N PRO A 125 -18.06 -1.89 -11.24
CA PRO A 125 -18.51 -3.14 -10.64
C PRO A 125 -18.43 -4.31 -11.63
N GLU A 126 -17.86 -5.43 -11.21
CA GLU A 126 -17.78 -6.68 -11.97
C GLU A 126 -18.26 -7.88 -11.13
N VAL A 127 -19.13 -8.70 -11.73
CA VAL A 127 -19.75 -9.86 -11.07
C VAL A 127 -19.07 -11.14 -11.53
N PHE A 128 -18.64 -11.94 -10.56
CA PHE A 128 -17.94 -13.21 -10.75
C PHE A 128 -18.84 -14.37 -10.29
N TYR A 129 -19.20 -15.25 -11.21
CA TYR A 129 -20.23 -16.26 -11.00
C TYR A 129 -19.97 -17.58 -11.72
N ARG A 130 -18.92 -17.67 -12.55
CA ARG A 130 -18.62 -18.89 -13.30
C ARG A 130 -17.79 -19.86 -12.44
N PRO A 131 -17.81 -21.17 -12.73
CA PRO A 131 -17.02 -22.16 -12.00
C PRO A 131 -15.52 -21.79 -11.92
N GLU A 132 -14.96 -21.26 -13.00
CA GLU A 132 -13.59 -20.77 -13.08
C GLU A 132 -13.32 -19.56 -12.17
N ASP A 133 -14.33 -18.74 -11.86
CA ASP A 133 -14.18 -17.62 -10.93
C ASP A 133 -14.28 -18.07 -9.47
N LEU A 134 -15.17 -19.05 -9.21
CA LEU A 134 -15.60 -19.43 -7.86
C LEU A 134 -14.76 -20.54 -7.25
N TYR A 135 -14.20 -21.43 -8.09
CA TYR A 135 -13.60 -22.68 -7.64
C TYR A 135 -12.13 -22.84 -8.00
N VAL A 136 -11.57 -21.99 -8.87
CA VAL A 136 -10.16 -22.08 -9.29
C VAL A 136 -9.20 -22.05 -8.11
N SER A 137 -9.50 -21.29 -7.06
CA SER A 137 -8.61 -21.14 -5.90
C SER A 137 -8.55 -22.39 -5.02
N ARG A 138 -9.57 -23.25 -5.07
CA ARG A 138 -9.70 -24.42 -4.19
C ARG A 138 -8.61 -25.46 -4.44
N GLN A 139 -8.10 -25.54 -5.67
CA GLN A 139 -7.01 -26.43 -6.02
C GLN A 139 -5.70 -26.09 -5.27
N TRP A 140 -5.58 -24.86 -4.78
CA TRP A 140 -4.46 -24.38 -3.96
C TRP A 140 -4.79 -24.32 -2.46
N GLY A 141 -5.96 -24.83 -2.05
CA GLY A 141 -6.42 -24.75 -0.67
C GLY A 141 -6.89 -23.35 -0.24
N ILE A 142 -7.03 -22.40 -1.17
CA ILE A 142 -7.38 -21.01 -0.88
C ILE A 142 -8.91 -20.84 -0.93
N ARG A 143 -9.47 -20.20 0.11
CA ARG A 143 -10.92 -19.92 0.17
C ARG A 143 -11.31 -18.90 -0.90
N THR A 144 -12.48 -19.06 -1.51
CA THR A 144 -12.97 -18.14 -2.55
C THR A 144 -13.01 -16.68 -2.09
N GLU A 145 -13.36 -16.43 -0.82
CA GLU A 145 -13.39 -15.09 -0.23
C GLU A 145 -12.00 -14.44 -0.13
N GLU A 146 -10.99 -15.23 0.19
CA GLU A 146 -9.60 -14.80 0.24
C GLU A 146 -9.06 -14.54 -1.17
N TRP A 147 -9.32 -15.47 -2.10
CA TRP A 147 -8.96 -15.32 -3.50
C TRP A 147 -9.56 -14.07 -4.16
N MET A 148 -10.84 -13.78 -3.87
CA MET A 148 -11.51 -12.56 -4.31
C MET A 148 -10.75 -11.31 -3.87
N GLY A 149 -10.24 -11.27 -2.63
CA GLY A 149 -9.42 -10.17 -2.15
C GLY A 149 -8.14 -9.98 -2.97
N HIS A 150 -7.48 -11.07 -3.38
CA HIS A 150 -6.31 -10.99 -4.25
C HIS A 150 -6.68 -10.54 -5.68
N ARG A 151 -7.79 -11.04 -6.24
CA ARG A 151 -8.30 -10.59 -7.55
C ARG A 151 -8.70 -9.12 -7.54
N ARG A 152 -9.17 -8.61 -6.40
CA ARG A 152 -9.45 -7.19 -6.20
C ARG A 152 -8.18 -6.36 -6.34
N THR A 153 -7.08 -6.76 -5.70
CA THR A 153 -5.77 -6.09 -5.84
C THR A 153 -5.27 -6.07 -7.29
N VAL A 154 -5.46 -7.18 -8.02
CA VAL A 154 -5.15 -7.22 -9.46
C VAL A 154 -6.00 -6.21 -10.22
N SER A 155 -7.31 -6.18 -9.96
CA SER A 155 -8.26 -5.28 -10.63
C SER A 155 -7.98 -3.80 -10.33
N GLU A 156 -7.61 -3.46 -9.10
CA GLU A 156 -7.18 -2.11 -8.71
C GLU A 156 -5.96 -1.69 -9.55
N ALA A 157 -4.92 -2.53 -9.62
CA ALA A 157 -3.69 -2.22 -10.34
C ALA A 157 -3.89 -2.08 -11.86
N THR A 158 -4.67 -2.97 -12.48
CA THR A 158 -4.92 -2.93 -13.93
C THR A 158 -5.77 -1.73 -14.31
N VAL A 159 -6.86 -1.46 -13.57
CA VAL A 159 -7.72 -0.29 -13.82
C VAL A 159 -6.95 1.02 -13.64
N LEU A 160 -6.05 1.10 -12.65
CA LEU A 160 -5.20 2.28 -12.45
C LEU A 160 -4.30 2.55 -13.66
N ALA A 161 -3.63 1.51 -14.18
CA ALA A 161 -2.74 1.64 -15.32
C ALA A 161 -3.48 2.01 -16.60
N ASP A 162 -4.60 1.34 -16.88
CA ASP A 162 -5.45 1.62 -18.04
C ASP A 162 -5.97 3.06 -18.00
N LEU A 163 -6.50 3.49 -16.85
CA LEU A 163 -7.03 4.85 -16.67
C LEU A 163 -5.91 5.89 -16.80
N ALA A 164 -4.75 5.67 -16.20
CA ALA A 164 -3.64 6.60 -16.28
C ALA A 164 -3.11 6.77 -17.71
N CYS A 165 -2.99 5.67 -18.46
CA CYS A 165 -2.59 5.71 -19.86
C CYS A 165 -3.66 6.41 -20.73
N GLN A 166 -4.94 6.12 -20.51
CA GLN A 166 -6.05 6.80 -21.19
C GLN A 166 -5.99 8.31 -20.97
N VAL A 167 -5.89 8.76 -19.72
CA VAL A 167 -5.81 10.19 -19.36
C VAL A 167 -4.58 10.84 -20.00
N LYS A 168 -3.42 10.16 -20.00
CA LYS A 168 -2.22 10.68 -20.64
C LYS A 168 -2.43 10.93 -22.15
N HIS A 169 -3.09 10.00 -22.84
CA HIS A 169 -3.43 10.14 -24.25
C HIS A 169 -4.44 11.27 -24.52
N GLU A 170 -5.47 11.39 -23.68
CA GLU A 170 -6.49 12.44 -23.82
C GLU A 170 -5.96 13.85 -23.55
N VAL A 171 -5.11 14.01 -22.54
CA VAL A 171 -4.48 15.30 -22.23
C VAL A 171 -3.43 15.66 -23.29
N GLY A 172 -2.67 14.68 -23.78
CA GLY A 172 -1.66 14.89 -24.82
C GLY A 172 -2.25 15.22 -26.20
N SER A 173 -3.46 14.75 -26.52
CA SER A 173 -4.11 15.00 -27.82
C SER A 173 -4.87 16.33 -27.90
N LYS A 174 -5.25 16.92 -26.75
CA LYS A 174 -5.97 18.20 -26.66
C LYS A 174 -5.05 19.43 -26.61
N GLN A 175 -3.73 19.24 -26.52
CA GLN A 175 -2.79 20.34 -26.59
C GLN A 175 -2.61 20.79 -28.05
N ASP A 176 -3.07 22.01 -28.35
CA ASP A 176 -2.82 22.68 -29.64
C ASP A 176 -1.32 22.71 -29.96
N GLU A 177 -0.97 22.59 -31.25
CA GLU A 177 0.39 22.59 -31.81
C GLU A 177 1.29 23.77 -31.35
N ARG A 178 0.71 24.81 -30.73
CA ARG A 178 1.42 25.99 -30.20
C ARG A 178 1.96 25.83 -28.77
N GLN A 179 1.55 24.82 -28.01
CA GLN A 179 2.02 24.52 -26.63
C GLN A 179 2.66 23.14 -26.50
N ALA A 180 3.24 22.61 -27.59
CA ALA A 180 3.88 21.30 -27.67
C ALA A 180 5.10 21.07 -26.74
N ALA A 181 5.39 21.97 -25.80
CA ALA A 181 6.64 21.97 -25.04
C ALA A 181 6.55 21.32 -23.65
N GLU A 182 5.38 21.19 -23.01
CA GLU A 182 5.28 20.56 -21.68
C GLU A 182 4.07 19.63 -21.57
N GLN A 183 4.33 18.32 -21.53
CA GLN A 183 3.34 17.32 -21.12
C GLN A 183 2.92 17.61 -19.67
N VAL A 184 1.61 17.61 -19.42
CA VAL A 184 1.08 17.76 -18.06
C VAL A 184 1.61 16.64 -17.16
N PRO A 185 2.20 16.97 -15.99
CA PRO A 185 2.59 16.00 -14.97
C PRO A 185 1.42 15.13 -14.50
N LEU A 186 1.61 13.81 -14.49
CA LEU A 186 0.65 12.83 -13.97
C LEU A 186 1.27 12.06 -12.79
N LEU A 187 0.44 11.69 -11.81
CA LEU A 187 0.81 10.78 -10.72
C LEU A 187 -0.24 9.68 -10.56
N ALA A 188 0.19 8.42 -10.58
CA ALA A 188 -0.63 7.28 -10.18
C ALA A 188 -0.34 6.93 -8.72
N MET A 189 -1.40 6.80 -7.91
CA MET A 189 -1.32 6.55 -6.48
C MET A 189 -2.08 5.29 -6.07
N VAL A 190 -1.49 4.52 -5.17
CA VAL A 190 -2.08 3.35 -4.50
C VAL A 190 -2.14 3.62 -3.00
N ASP A 191 -3.25 3.25 -2.35
CA ASP A 191 -3.37 3.28 -0.90
C ASP A 191 -2.74 2.03 -0.29
N GLY A 192 -1.59 2.19 0.35
CA GLY A 192 -0.84 1.09 0.96
C GLY A 192 0.45 0.72 0.23
N SER A 193 0.94 -0.48 0.55
CA SER A 193 2.25 -0.96 0.09
C SER A 193 2.22 -1.43 -1.35
N LEU A 194 3.30 -1.14 -2.07
CA LEU A 194 3.61 -1.78 -3.35
C LEU A 194 4.27 -3.16 -3.16
N ILE A 195 4.56 -3.56 -1.91
CA ILE A 195 5.05 -4.91 -1.58
C ILE A 195 3.84 -5.78 -1.20
N TYR A 196 3.44 -6.68 -2.10
CA TYR A 196 2.31 -7.59 -1.90
C TYR A 196 2.70 -8.81 -1.02
N TRP A 197 2.79 -8.59 0.29
CA TRP A 197 3.16 -9.59 1.30
C TRP A 197 2.30 -10.86 1.27
N PHE A 198 1.02 -10.74 0.90
CA PHE A 198 0.12 -11.90 0.84
C PHE A 198 0.64 -13.00 -0.11
N LEU A 199 1.46 -12.64 -1.10
CA LEU A 199 2.06 -13.59 -2.03
C LEU A 199 3.04 -14.56 -1.35
N GLU A 200 3.62 -14.23 -0.20
CA GLU A 200 4.57 -15.13 0.49
C GLU A 200 3.90 -16.43 0.94
N ALA A 201 2.62 -16.37 1.32
CA ALA A 201 1.86 -17.52 1.78
C ALA A 201 1.23 -18.34 0.63
N LEU A 202 1.24 -17.81 -0.60
CA LEU A 202 0.58 -18.44 -1.74
C LEU A 202 1.47 -19.49 -2.42
N PRO A 203 0.89 -20.63 -2.85
CA PRO A 203 1.56 -21.56 -3.77
C PRO A 203 1.97 -20.87 -5.08
N ASN A 204 3.03 -21.38 -5.72
CA ASN A 204 3.59 -20.81 -6.96
C ASN A 204 2.52 -20.62 -8.04
N GLU A 205 1.73 -21.65 -8.28
CA GLU A 205 0.72 -21.67 -9.34
C GLU A 205 -0.40 -20.64 -9.09
N ALA A 206 -0.69 -20.33 -7.81
CA ALA A 206 -1.64 -19.28 -7.45
C ALA A 206 -1.04 -17.89 -7.67
N ARG A 207 0.24 -17.70 -7.33
CA ARG A 207 0.98 -16.45 -7.58
C ARG A 207 1.07 -16.12 -9.07
N ASP A 208 1.31 -17.13 -9.90
CA ASP A 208 1.41 -16.99 -11.35
C ASP A 208 0.11 -16.52 -12.02
N ARG A 209 -1.02 -16.55 -11.29
CA ARG A 209 -2.31 -16.01 -11.75
C ARG A 209 -2.61 -14.59 -11.28
N LEU A 210 -1.73 -13.99 -10.48
CA LEU A 210 -1.97 -12.68 -9.87
C LEU A 210 -0.84 -11.70 -10.21
N LEU A 211 0.39 -12.07 -9.91
CA LEU A 211 1.53 -11.17 -10.01
C LEU A 211 1.81 -10.70 -11.45
N PRO A 212 1.75 -11.56 -12.49
CA PRO A 212 2.03 -11.12 -13.86
C PRO A 212 1.11 -10.01 -14.36
N GLU A 213 -0.19 -10.06 -14.04
CA GLU A 213 -1.17 -9.03 -14.41
C GLU A 213 -0.83 -7.67 -13.76
N ILE A 214 -0.43 -7.70 -12.48
CA ILE A 214 -0.02 -6.48 -11.76
C ILE A 214 1.27 -5.90 -12.33
N LEU A 215 2.29 -6.74 -12.57
CA LEU A 215 3.56 -6.27 -13.14
C LEU A 215 3.38 -5.75 -14.57
N GLN A 216 2.47 -6.34 -15.36
CA GLN A 216 2.13 -5.81 -16.68
C GLN A 216 1.50 -4.41 -16.58
N ALA A 217 0.60 -4.17 -15.63
CA ALA A 217 0.03 -2.86 -15.37
C ALA A 217 1.12 -1.83 -14.99
N TRP A 218 2.09 -2.24 -14.17
CA TRP A 218 3.22 -1.38 -13.80
C TRP A 218 4.15 -1.11 -14.98
N GLU A 219 4.35 -2.09 -15.85
CA GLU A 219 5.14 -1.92 -17.08
C GLU A 219 4.47 -0.94 -18.05
N GLN A 220 3.13 -0.95 -18.16
CA GLN A 220 2.40 0.07 -18.92
C GLN A 220 2.66 1.48 -18.37
N LEU A 221 2.56 1.67 -17.05
CA LEU A 221 2.86 2.94 -16.39
C LEU A 221 4.32 3.39 -16.63
N ARG A 222 5.26 2.45 -16.53
CA ARG A 222 6.69 2.70 -16.79
C ARG A 222 6.94 3.15 -18.23
N LEU A 223 6.41 2.42 -19.22
CA LEU A 223 6.54 2.77 -20.63
C LEU A 223 5.89 4.12 -20.95
N ALA A 224 4.77 4.41 -20.29
CA ALA A 224 4.10 5.70 -20.36
C ALA A 224 4.81 6.81 -19.56
N LYS A 225 5.89 6.52 -18.80
CA LYS A 225 6.57 7.47 -17.90
C LYS A 225 5.59 8.18 -16.93
N ILE A 226 4.65 7.44 -16.37
CA ILE A 226 3.73 7.93 -15.34
C ILE A 226 4.21 7.35 -14.01
N PRO A 227 4.73 8.15 -13.06
CA PRO A 227 5.20 7.64 -11.79
C PRO A 227 4.08 6.97 -11.00
N LEU A 228 4.41 5.83 -10.39
CA LEU A 228 3.57 5.09 -9.47
C LEU A 228 4.11 5.25 -8.05
N ILE A 229 3.25 5.63 -7.11
CA ILE A 229 3.60 5.65 -5.68
C ILE A 229 2.58 4.90 -4.83
N GLY A 230 3.07 4.17 -3.83
CA GLY A 230 2.28 3.64 -2.72
C GLY A 230 2.39 4.59 -1.53
N TYR A 231 1.26 5.00 -0.96
CA TYR A 231 1.23 5.86 0.23
C TYR A 231 0.87 5.04 1.47
N LEU A 232 1.73 5.05 2.49
CA LEU A 232 1.47 4.37 3.75
C LEU A 232 1.47 5.36 4.91
N SER A 233 0.26 5.69 5.39
CA SER A 233 0.04 6.41 6.65
C SER A 233 0.38 5.51 7.85
N ALA A 234 0.88 6.10 8.94
CA ALA A 234 1.21 5.40 10.19
C ALA A 234 1.96 4.06 9.99
N SER A 235 2.95 4.07 9.08
CA SER A 235 3.66 2.85 8.68
C SER A 235 4.26 2.10 9.87
N ARG A 236 4.02 0.79 9.92
CA ARG A 236 4.56 -0.11 10.94
C ARG A 236 5.90 -0.74 10.54
N SER A 237 6.53 -0.23 9.48
CA SER A 237 7.81 -0.75 9.02
C SER A 237 8.95 -0.45 10.00
N GLY A 238 9.89 -1.39 10.09
CA GLY A 238 11.16 -1.26 10.81
C GLY A 238 12.35 -1.58 9.92
N GLU A 239 12.19 -1.51 8.60
CA GLU A 239 13.17 -1.98 7.62
C GLU A 239 14.45 -1.12 7.60
N ALA A 240 14.33 0.19 7.85
CA ALA A 240 15.48 1.09 7.99
C ALA A 240 16.16 0.94 9.36
N LEU A 241 15.40 0.78 10.44
CA LEU A 241 15.94 0.42 11.76
C LEU A 241 16.66 -0.94 11.72
N ASN A 242 16.18 -1.88 10.93
CA ASN A 242 16.80 -3.19 10.74
C ASN A 242 18.21 -3.08 10.14
N PHE A 243 18.46 -2.11 9.25
CA PHE A 243 19.82 -1.82 8.77
C PHE A 243 20.77 -1.45 9.92
N LEU A 244 20.29 -0.69 10.91
CA LEU A 244 21.10 -0.31 12.08
C LEU A 244 21.41 -1.49 13.01
N ARG A 245 20.64 -2.60 12.96
CA ARG A 245 20.89 -3.81 13.75
C ARG A 245 22.23 -4.48 13.39
N LEU A 246 22.77 -4.21 12.20
CA LEU A 246 24.08 -4.70 11.78
C LEU A 246 25.20 -4.23 12.72
N GLN A 247 25.06 -3.02 13.29
CA GLN A 247 26.01 -2.46 14.26
C GLN A 247 25.89 -3.05 15.66
N THR A 248 24.73 -3.66 15.98
CA THR A 248 24.43 -4.20 17.31
C THR A 248 24.47 -5.73 17.34
N CYS A 249 24.92 -6.36 16.24
CA CYS A 249 25.14 -7.81 16.20
C CYS A 249 26.26 -8.19 17.18
N PRO A 250 26.01 -9.06 18.18
CA PRO A 250 27.04 -9.48 19.13
C PRO A 250 27.99 -10.55 18.54
N HIS A 251 27.66 -11.08 17.36
CA HIS A 251 28.43 -12.12 16.69
C HIS A 251 29.48 -11.50 15.75
N PRO A 252 30.56 -12.24 15.39
CA PRO A 252 31.60 -11.74 14.49
C PRO A 252 31.07 -11.29 13.11
N ALA A 253 29.95 -11.86 12.69
CA ALA A 253 29.24 -11.49 11.48
C ALA A 253 27.72 -11.70 11.65
N PRO A 254 26.87 -10.99 10.89
CA PRO A 254 25.41 -11.12 10.97
C PRO A 254 24.89 -12.36 10.22
N ASP A 255 25.50 -13.52 10.48
CA ASP A 255 25.04 -14.82 10.00
C ASP A 255 23.87 -15.32 10.87
N CYS A 256 22.67 -14.76 10.67
CA CYS A 256 21.51 -15.14 11.47
C CYS A 256 21.11 -16.60 11.29
N ALA A 257 21.33 -17.18 10.11
CA ALA A 257 21.05 -18.59 9.84
C ALA A 257 21.88 -19.53 10.74
N THR A 258 23.12 -19.16 11.06
CA THR A 258 23.97 -19.95 11.98
C THR A 258 23.75 -19.56 13.45
N TYR A 259 23.70 -18.26 13.77
CA TYR A 259 23.73 -17.79 15.16
C TYR A 259 22.36 -17.54 15.79
N CYS A 260 21.30 -17.37 14.99
CA CYS A 260 19.94 -17.08 15.45
C CYS A 260 18.84 -17.87 14.70
N PRO A 261 18.98 -19.20 14.49
CA PRO A 261 18.06 -19.97 13.67
C PRO A 261 16.64 -19.93 14.24
N GLY A 262 15.69 -19.40 13.45
CA GLY A 262 14.27 -19.31 13.82
C GLY A 262 13.95 -18.34 14.97
N GLN A 263 14.90 -17.50 15.38
CA GLN A 263 14.75 -16.58 16.52
C GLN A 263 15.11 -15.12 16.18
N SER A 264 14.94 -14.71 14.93
CA SER A 264 15.29 -13.36 14.45
C SER A 264 14.63 -12.22 15.26
N ASP A 265 13.40 -12.44 15.73
CA ASP A 265 12.64 -11.47 16.52
C ASP A 265 13.12 -11.36 17.97
N ARG A 266 13.82 -12.40 18.45
CA ARG A 266 14.43 -12.45 19.79
C ARG A 266 15.95 -12.33 19.74
N ALA A 267 16.50 -12.06 18.57
CA ALA A 267 17.94 -11.94 18.39
C ALA A 267 18.48 -10.80 19.28
N PRO A 268 19.65 -10.95 19.91
CA PRO A 268 20.19 -9.92 20.81
C PRO A 268 20.37 -8.55 20.16
N CYS A 269 20.53 -8.50 18.83
CA CYS A 269 20.64 -7.27 18.06
C CYS A 269 19.30 -6.56 17.79
N HIS A 270 18.16 -7.17 18.13
CA HIS A 270 16.81 -6.59 17.93
C HIS A 270 16.45 -5.56 19.02
N VAL A 271 17.39 -4.66 19.31
CA VAL A 271 17.35 -3.72 20.44
C VAL A 271 16.31 -2.61 20.29
N PHE A 272 15.76 -2.44 19.09
CA PHE A 272 14.81 -1.36 18.78
C PHE A 272 13.35 -1.77 19.00
N ASP A 273 13.02 -3.06 19.11
CA ASP A 273 11.61 -3.48 19.16
C ASP A 273 10.87 -2.87 20.37
N PRO A 274 9.64 -2.32 20.21
CA PRO A 274 8.82 -2.27 18.98
C PRO A 274 8.88 -0.93 18.21
N LEU A 275 9.96 -0.14 18.36
CA LEU A 275 10.15 1.14 17.66
C LEU A 275 10.00 0.97 16.15
N ARG A 276 9.33 1.92 15.51
CA ARG A 276 9.09 1.95 14.05
C ARG A 276 9.91 3.04 13.39
N ASP A 277 10.18 2.88 12.10
CA ASP A 277 10.98 3.84 11.34
C ASP A 277 10.39 5.25 11.37
N ILE A 278 9.05 5.37 11.36
CA ILE A 278 8.35 6.67 11.44
C ILE A 278 8.71 7.44 12.73
N ALA A 279 8.95 6.74 13.84
CA ALA A 279 9.33 7.35 15.11
C ALA A 279 10.80 7.77 15.13
N LEU A 280 11.66 7.07 14.39
CA LEU A 280 13.04 7.50 14.17
C LEU A 280 13.05 8.79 13.34
N TRP A 281 12.35 8.82 12.21
CA TRP A 281 12.38 9.95 11.27
C TRP A 281 11.64 11.19 11.76
N SER A 282 10.67 11.05 12.67
CA SER A 282 10.03 12.21 13.30
C SER A 282 10.99 13.07 14.13
N ALA A 283 12.15 12.51 14.54
CA ALA A 283 13.19 13.26 15.23
C ALA A 283 14.15 14.01 14.30
N PHE A 284 14.13 13.72 12.99
CA PHE A 284 15.12 14.24 12.03
C PHE A 284 14.55 15.06 10.88
N LEU A 285 13.29 14.81 10.49
CA LEU A 285 12.67 15.49 9.35
C LEU A 285 11.84 16.68 9.80
N GLU A 286 11.97 17.78 9.09
CA GLU A 286 11.06 18.93 9.19
C GLU A 286 9.89 18.79 8.18
N PRO A 287 8.75 19.45 8.41
CA PRO A 287 7.64 19.46 7.45
C PRO A 287 8.07 19.80 6.02
N GLY A 288 7.69 18.94 5.07
CA GLY A 288 8.08 19.05 3.66
C GLY A 288 9.41 18.37 3.32
N GLN A 289 10.10 17.74 4.27
CA GLN A 289 11.33 16.99 4.02
C GLN A 289 11.09 15.50 3.82
N ARG A 290 11.95 14.89 3.00
CA ARG A 290 12.11 13.43 2.90
C ARG A 290 13.42 12.95 3.51
N SER A 291 13.41 11.72 4.00
CA SER A 291 14.58 10.93 4.39
C SER A 291 15.44 10.55 3.16
N PRO A 292 16.59 9.88 3.38
CA PRO A 292 17.29 9.20 2.30
C PRO A 292 16.37 8.18 1.63
N LEU A 293 16.69 7.85 0.38
CA LEU A 293 16.10 6.72 -0.33
C LEU A 293 16.66 5.39 0.17
N TRP A 294 15.77 4.41 0.24
CA TRP A 294 16.05 3.05 0.66
C TRP A 294 15.57 2.07 -0.40
N ARG A 295 16.37 1.05 -0.70
CA ARG A 295 15.94 -0.12 -1.47
C ARG A 295 15.46 -1.20 -0.51
N SER A 296 14.22 -1.64 -0.66
CA SER A 296 13.67 -2.72 0.16
C SER A 296 14.42 -4.03 -0.09
N SER A 297 14.52 -4.86 0.95
CA SER A 297 15.11 -6.20 0.90
C SER A 297 14.08 -7.30 1.18
N ALA A 298 12.79 -7.00 1.05
CA ALA A 298 11.74 -7.99 1.23
C ALA A 298 11.91 -9.13 0.20
N ARG A 299 11.98 -10.38 0.67
CA ARG A 299 12.26 -11.55 -0.21
C ARG A 299 11.22 -11.74 -1.30
N ILE A 300 9.97 -11.34 -1.04
CA ILE A 300 8.91 -11.43 -2.04
C ILE A 300 9.19 -10.60 -3.31
N LEU A 301 10.06 -9.58 -3.22
CA LEU A 301 10.46 -8.74 -4.34
C LEU A 301 11.35 -9.46 -5.36
N ASP A 302 11.94 -10.61 -5.00
CA ASP A 302 12.68 -11.45 -5.96
C ASP A 302 11.79 -11.90 -7.13
N LEU A 303 10.47 -11.92 -6.94
CA LEU A 303 9.49 -12.26 -7.97
C LEU A 303 9.10 -11.08 -8.87
N TYR A 304 9.53 -9.85 -8.56
CA TYR A 304 9.05 -8.63 -9.23
C TYR A 304 9.92 -8.26 -10.44
N GLY A 305 10.99 -9.03 -10.69
CA GLY A 305 11.95 -8.77 -11.77
C GLY A 305 12.55 -7.36 -11.66
N PRO A 306 12.39 -6.49 -12.67
CA PRO A 306 12.96 -5.14 -12.64
C PRO A 306 12.21 -4.19 -11.68
N HIS A 307 11.03 -4.55 -11.20
CA HIS A 307 10.17 -3.67 -10.38
C HIS A 307 10.49 -3.75 -8.88
N ASN A 308 11.77 -3.77 -8.52
CA ASN A 308 12.19 -3.68 -7.11
C ASN A 308 11.59 -2.42 -6.46
N ILE A 309 11.22 -2.51 -5.18
CA ILE A 309 10.59 -1.41 -4.46
C ILE A 309 11.63 -0.61 -3.69
N TYR A 310 11.58 0.70 -3.89
CA TYR A 310 12.29 1.70 -3.13
C TYR A 310 11.29 2.47 -2.28
N PHE A 311 11.78 3.11 -1.22
CA PHE A 311 10.97 3.94 -0.37
C PHE A 311 11.76 5.06 0.28
N CYS A 312 11.04 6.08 0.75
CA CYS A 312 11.55 7.06 1.70
C CYS A 312 10.45 7.42 2.71
N TYR A 313 10.84 8.09 3.78
CA TYR A 313 9.92 8.66 4.75
C TYR A 313 9.77 10.16 4.48
N VAL A 314 8.55 10.66 4.47
CA VAL A 314 8.23 12.06 4.19
C VAL A 314 7.48 12.66 5.36
N HIS A 315 7.95 13.80 5.87
CA HIS A 315 7.19 14.58 6.84
C HIS A 315 6.14 15.41 6.10
N VAL A 316 4.90 14.94 6.08
CA VAL A 316 3.81 15.58 5.33
C VAL A 316 3.13 16.73 6.09
N GLY A 317 3.53 16.94 7.34
CA GLY A 317 3.10 18.06 8.20
C GLY A 317 2.35 17.56 9.42
N THR A 318 1.38 16.67 9.20
CA THR A 318 0.60 16.01 10.27
C THR A 318 1.25 14.72 10.76
N GLU A 319 2.01 14.04 9.91
CA GLU A 319 2.67 12.77 10.23
C GLU A 319 3.98 12.57 9.42
N ILE A 320 4.67 11.46 9.71
CA ILE A 320 5.70 10.87 8.84
C ILE A 320 5.08 9.71 8.07
N ALA A 321 4.90 9.88 6.76
CA ALA A 321 4.40 8.82 5.87
C ALA A 321 5.56 8.04 5.24
N ARG A 322 5.37 6.73 4.99
CA ARG A 322 6.26 5.97 4.10
C ARG A 322 5.70 6.07 2.68
N VAL A 323 6.53 6.51 1.75
CA VAL A 323 6.19 6.58 0.33
C VAL A 323 7.04 5.56 -0.40
N GLU A 324 6.38 4.62 -1.07
CA GLU A 324 7.00 3.55 -1.85
C GLU A 324 6.88 3.83 -3.34
N PHE A 325 7.87 3.40 -4.12
CA PHE A 325 7.85 3.52 -5.57
C PHE A 325 8.73 2.45 -6.22
N PRO A 326 8.43 2.00 -7.44
CA PRO A 326 9.28 1.08 -8.17
C PRO A 326 10.64 1.70 -8.52
N ALA A 327 11.63 0.84 -8.78
CA ALA A 327 13.00 1.21 -9.15
C ALA A 327 13.05 2.25 -10.28
N TRP A 328 12.23 2.10 -11.32
CA TRP A 328 12.20 3.01 -12.47
C TRP A 328 11.68 4.42 -12.14
N VAL A 329 10.99 4.61 -11.01
CA VAL A 329 10.67 5.95 -10.48
C VAL A 329 11.84 6.45 -9.64
N ALA A 330 12.40 5.60 -8.77
CA ALA A 330 13.50 5.96 -7.86
C ALA A 330 14.76 6.42 -8.61
N GLU A 331 15.08 5.74 -9.71
CA GLU A 331 16.31 5.90 -10.47
C GLU A 331 16.24 7.06 -11.48
N ASP A 332 15.03 7.57 -11.76
CA ASP A 332 14.81 8.78 -12.55
C ASP A 332 14.50 9.95 -11.61
N THR A 333 15.51 10.80 -11.36
CA THR A 333 15.40 11.94 -10.45
C THR A 333 14.24 12.88 -10.80
N THR A 334 13.95 13.07 -12.09
CA THR A 334 12.87 13.96 -12.53
C THR A 334 11.51 13.36 -12.20
N LEU A 335 11.32 12.05 -12.46
CA LEU A 335 10.08 11.35 -12.10
C LEU A 335 9.89 11.29 -10.58
N LEU A 336 10.95 11.03 -9.82
CA LEU A 336 10.91 10.98 -8.37
C LEU A 336 10.51 12.31 -7.74
N GLU A 337 11.19 13.40 -8.11
CA GLU A 337 10.91 14.73 -7.55
C GLU A 337 9.49 15.21 -7.89
N MET A 338 9.04 14.94 -9.13
CA MET A 338 7.65 15.16 -9.53
C MET A 338 6.70 14.33 -8.67
N ALA A 339 6.91 13.03 -8.54
CA ALA A 339 6.02 12.15 -7.79
C ALA A 339 5.89 12.58 -6.32
N LEU A 340 7.00 12.93 -5.67
CA LEU A 340 7.01 13.34 -4.28
C LEU A 340 6.38 14.72 -4.05
N SER A 341 6.65 15.70 -4.93
CA SER A 341 6.00 17.02 -4.85
C SER A 341 4.48 16.91 -5.05
N LEU A 342 4.03 16.11 -6.03
CA LEU A 342 2.62 15.84 -6.26
C LEU A 342 1.97 15.08 -5.09
N THR A 343 2.67 14.11 -4.49
CA THR A 343 2.20 13.39 -3.29
C THR A 343 1.96 14.37 -2.13
N LEU A 344 2.92 15.24 -1.84
CA LEU A 344 2.79 16.25 -0.78
C LEU A 344 1.61 17.19 -1.06
N ALA A 345 1.42 17.61 -2.31
CA ALA A 345 0.29 18.45 -2.70
C ALA A 345 -1.06 17.74 -2.50
N GLN A 346 -1.17 16.44 -2.80
CA GLN A 346 -2.40 15.68 -2.53
C GLN A 346 -2.69 15.58 -1.04
N VAL A 347 -1.65 15.39 -0.21
CA VAL A 347 -1.80 15.34 1.26
C VAL A 347 -2.27 16.68 1.82
N GLN A 348 -1.68 17.78 1.37
CA GLN A 348 -2.07 19.13 1.80
C GLN A 348 -3.52 19.45 1.42
N LYS A 349 -3.95 19.06 0.20
CA LYS A 349 -5.32 19.29 -0.27
C LYS A 349 -6.35 18.39 0.41
N GLY A 350 -5.94 17.22 0.89
CA GLY A 350 -6.78 16.30 1.67
C GLY A 350 -6.61 16.41 3.18
N TYR A 351 -6.06 17.51 3.68
CA TYR A 351 -5.94 17.82 5.12
C TYR A 351 -5.18 16.77 5.94
N GLY A 352 -4.08 16.24 5.40
CA GLY A 352 -3.22 15.28 6.09
C GLY A 352 -3.27 13.85 5.52
N TYR A 353 -4.06 13.62 4.48
CA TYR A 353 -4.07 12.38 3.72
C TYR A 353 -4.31 12.67 2.22
N PRO A 354 -3.78 11.89 1.26
CA PRO A 354 -3.96 12.19 -0.16
C PRO A 354 -5.42 12.20 -0.60
N VAL A 355 -5.92 13.37 -1.04
CA VAL A 355 -7.33 13.52 -1.43
C VAL A 355 -7.76 12.56 -2.54
N VAL A 356 -6.89 12.28 -3.51
CA VAL A 356 -7.18 11.35 -4.61
C VAL A 356 -7.44 9.91 -4.11
N LEU A 357 -6.72 9.47 -3.07
CA LEU A 357 -6.91 8.14 -2.46
C LEU A 357 -8.21 8.10 -1.66
N ALA A 358 -8.50 9.16 -0.88
CA ALA A 358 -9.74 9.27 -0.13
C ALA A 358 -10.98 9.25 -1.04
N GLU A 359 -10.93 9.95 -2.17
CA GLU A 359 -12.00 9.92 -3.16
C GLU A 359 -12.12 8.55 -3.83
N ALA A 360 -11.01 7.89 -4.17
CA ALA A 360 -11.04 6.55 -4.75
C ALA A 360 -11.71 5.54 -3.79
N HIS A 361 -11.38 5.60 -2.50
CA HIS A 361 -12.05 4.82 -1.46
C HIS A 361 -13.55 5.10 -1.42
N ASN A 362 -13.95 6.37 -1.42
CA ASN A 362 -15.36 6.76 -1.40
C ASN A 362 -16.15 6.20 -2.58
N GLN A 363 -15.56 6.17 -3.79
CA GLN A 363 -16.19 5.58 -4.97
C GLN A 363 -16.19 4.04 -4.95
N ALA A 364 -15.20 3.43 -4.29
CA ALA A 364 -15.09 1.98 -4.22
C ALA A 364 -16.08 1.35 -3.24
N VAL A 365 -16.41 2.02 -2.12
CA VAL A 365 -17.19 1.45 -1.02
C VAL A 365 -18.59 0.98 -1.45
N VAL A 366 -18.82 -0.33 -1.35
CA VAL A 366 -20.15 -0.94 -1.46
C VAL A 366 -20.85 -0.87 -0.11
N ARG A 367 -21.98 -0.15 -0.03
CA ARG A 367 -22.74 0.02 1.21
C ARG A 367 -23.78 -1.09 1.36
N GLY A 368 -24.36 -1.20 2.57
CA GLY A 368 -25.40 -2.20 2.86
C GLY A 368 -26.60 -2.13 1.92
N GLY A 369 -27.04 -0.92 1.53
CA GLY A 369 -28.11 -0.73 0.56
C GLY A 369 -27.76 -1.22 -0.86
N ASP A 370 -26.50 -1.09 -1.27
CA ASP A 370 -26.03 -1.53 -2.58
C ASP A 370 -26.00 -3.05 -2.66
N ARG A 371 -25.60 -3.72 -1.57
CA ARG A 371 -25.69 -5.18 -1.44
C ARG A 371 -27.13 -5.68 -1.64
N SER A 372 -28.13 -5.02 -1.04
CA SER A 372 -29.53 -5.38 -1.23
C SER A 372 -30.00 -5.19 -2.67
N ARG A 373 -29.60 -4.08 -3.32
CA ARG A 373 -29.93 -3.81 -4.73
C ARG A 373 -29.27 -4.80 -5.69
N PHE A 374 -28.02 -5.17 -5.43
CA PHE A 374 -27.29 -6.18 -6.21
C PHE A 374 -28.06 -7.51 -6.25
N PHE A 375 -28.48 -8.03 -5.10
CA PHE A 375 -29.24 -9.28 -5.07
C PHE A 375 -30.64 -9.13 -5.66
N ALA A 376 -31.31 -7.97 -5.53
CA ALA A 376 -32.59 -7.73 -6.19
C ALA A 376 -32.47 -7.72 -7.73
N LEU A 377 -31.40 -7.14 -8.28
CA LEU A 377 -31.11 -7.18 -9.71
C LEU A 377 -30.85 -8.61 -10.18
N LEU A 378 -30.07 -9.37 -9.41
CA LEU A 378 -29.76 -10.75 -9.74
C LEU A 378 -31.02 -11.63 -9.73
N GLU A 379 -31.91 -11.44 -8.74
CA GLU A 379 -33.22 -12.10 -8.67
C GLU A 379 -34.05 -11.80 -9.93
N GLN A 380 -34.13 -10.54 -10.33
CA GLN A 380 -34.87 -10.14 -11.53
C GLN A 380 -34.31 -10.80 -12.80
N GLN A 381 -32.99 -10.91 -12.94
CA GLN A 381 -32.38 -11.58 -14.09
C GLN A 381 -32.64 -13.09 -14.09
N MET A 382 -32.60 -13.74 -12.93
CA MET A 382 -32.92 -15.16 -12.80
C MET A 382 -34.39 -15.44 -13.16
N ILE A 383 -35.32 -14.58 -12.74
CA ILE A 383 -36.74 -14.67 -13.12
C ILE A 383 -36.91 -14.52 -14.63
N ARG A 384 -36.25 -13.52 -15.24
CA ARG A 384 -36.28 -13.32 -16.71
C ARG A 384 -35.72 -14.51 -17.47
N ALA A 385 -34.73 -15.20 -16.92
CA ALA A 385 -34.16 -16.43 -17.47
C ALA A 385 -35.07 -17.67 -17.27
N GLY A 386 -36.22 -17.52 -16.61
CA GLY A 386 -37.20 -18.60 -16.41
C GLY A 386 -36.91 -19.52 -15.23
N LEU A 387 -35.97 -19.16 -14.35
CA LEU A 387 -35.68 -19.93 -13.14
C LEU A 387 -36.84 -19.78 -12.14
N ARG A 388 -37.32 -20.92 -11.61
CA ARG A 388 -38.38 -21.01 -10.61
C ARG A 388 -37.79 -21.30 -9.22
N ASN A 389 -38.46 -20.90 -8.15
CA ASN A 389 -38.05 -21.09 -6.74
C ASN A 389 -36.77 -20.34 -6.32
N ILE A 390 -36.62 -19.09 -6.76
CA ILE A 390 -35.54 -18.21 -6.32
C ILE A 390 -35.92 -17.66 -4.94
N GLY A 391 -35.08 -17.86 -3.93
CA GLY A 391 -35.35 -17.36 -2.59
C GLY A 391 -34.12 -17.43 -1.68
N THR A 392 -33.97 -16.43 -0.82
CA THR A 392 -32.93 -16.42 0.22
C THR A 392 -33.27 -17.40 1.34
N SER A 393 -32.28 -17.83 2.13
CA SER A 393 -32.58 -18.67 3.31
C SER A 393 -33.52 -17.96 4.30
N TYR A 394 -34.32 -18.73 5.04
CA TYR A 394 -35.24 -18.22 6.07
C TYR A 394 -34.56 -17.32 7.13
N LYS A 395 -33.27 -17.55 7.42
CA LYS A 395 -32.49 -16.72 8.35
C LYS A 395 -32.16 -15.34 7.78
N GLU A 396 -31.84 -15.28 6.48
CA GLU A 396 -31.46 -14.03 5.82
C GLU A 396 -32.69 -13.15 5.54
N ALA A 397 -33.82 -13.78 5.17
CA ALA A 397 -35.11 -13.09 5.03
C ALA A 397 -35.54 -12.37 6.33
N ARG A 398 -35.33 -13.00 7.49
CA ARG A 398 -35.62 -12.41 8.81
C ARG A 398 -34.72 -11.22 9.16
N LYS A 399 -33.44 -11.25 8.78
CA LYS A 399 -32.52 -10.11 9.01
C LYS A 399 -32.93 -8.89 8.22
N ARG A 400 -33.33 -9.07 6.95
CA ARG A 400 -33.80 -7.97 6.09
C ARG A 400 -35.10 -7.36 6.58
N GLY A 401 -36.01 -8.17 7.13
CA GLY A 401 -37.27 -7.68 7.72
C GLY A 401 -37.12 -6.99 9.09
N SER A 402 -36.01 -7.18 9.79
CA SER A 402 -35.76 -6.58 11.12
C SER A 402 -35.07 -5.22 11.06
N ILE A 403 -34.67 -4.75 9.87
CA ILE A 403 -34.00 -3.47 9.62
C ILE A 403 -34.99 -2.45 8.99
N ALA A 404 -36.24 -2.85 8.74
CA ALA A 404 -37.29 -1.99 8.19
C ALA A 404 -37.97 -1.14 9.28
#